data_AF-A0AB37R746-F1
#
_entry.id   AF-A0AB37R746-F1
#
_cell.length_a   1.000
_cell.length_b   1.000
_cell.length_c   1.000
_cell.angle_alpha   90.00
_cell.angle_beta   90.00
_cell.angle_gamma   90.00
#
_symmetry.space_group_name_H-M   'P 1'
#
loop_
_entity.id
_entity.type
_entity.pdbx_description
1 polymer ?
#
loop_
_entity_poly.entity_id
_entity_poly.type
_entity_poly.pdbx_seq_one_letter_code
_entity_poly.pdbx_strand_id
1 'polypeptide(L)'
;MVEHDFRYSMLNPQHTLTECRTLAPGRYQVTGNGGSIHDNDQLLVTIKGSKSLHMRLTVEKVRHLINPPGQWIAVAKGPVFDELAIHQWKVNCDSCRVHGREQAGRQGAKTCRHRAHRGAGLENRRREAPLQEVPGESGMKQFALLSLIGGALLAGCTADPLSIQQDHSYVTEWIGERPLIDNSRLTMTLGADGRAYGNAGCNHWFAPYTLNDHSISFGPVGKTRKMCAPALMEQEQRFIKSISSVQRWDISPIEQLRLWPAQGKPLRFWLEDS
;
A
#
# COMPACT_ATOMS: atom_id res chain seq x y z
N MET A 1 -29.33 3.84 -12.51
CA MET A 1 -28.34 3.13 -11.69
C MET A 1 -27.76 2.02 -12.54
N VAL A 2 -26.56 2.26 -13.06
CA VAL A 2 -25.79 1.25 -13.81
C VAL A 2 -24.69 0.73 -12.89
N GLU A 3 -24.42 -0.57 -12.94
CA GLU A 3 -23.25 -1.16 -12.28
C GLU A 3 -22.09 -1.22 -13.28
N HIS A 4 -20.97 -0.65 -12.87
CA HIS A 4 -19.73 -0.63 -13.62
C HIS A 4 -18.72 -1.54 -12.95
N ASP A 5 -18.29 -2.55 -13.69
CA ASP A 5 -17.30 -3.51 -13.22
C ASP A 5 -15.88 -2.95 -13.43
N PHE A 6 -15.26 -2.55 -12.34
CA PHE A 6 -13.86 -2.12 -12.25
C PHE A 6 -13.02 -3.13 -11.47
N ARG A 7 -13.49 -4.38 -11.36
CA ARG A 7 -12.65 -5.45 -10.83
C ARG A 7 -11.48 -5.67 -11.77
N TYR A 8 -10.37 -6.08 -11.18
CA TYR A 8 -9.18 -6.44 -11.92
C TYR A 8 -9.50 -7.52 -12.98
N SER A 9 -9.58 -7.13 -14.25
CA SER A 9 -10.00 -7.98 -15.36
C SER A 9 -9.16 -7.65 -16.58
N MET A 10 -8.46 -8.65 -17.14
CA MET A 10 -7.71 -8.50 -18.40
C MET A 10 -8.62 -8.32 -19.63
N LEU A 11 -9.95 -8.34 -19.44
CA LEU A 11 -10.94 -8.41 -20.52
C LEU A 11 -11.62 -7.06 -20.81
N ASN A 12 -11.38 -6.02 -20.00
CA ASN A 12 -11.98 -4.70 -20.25
C ASN A 12 -10.98 -3.54 -20.00
N PRO A 13 -10.05 -3.28 -20.95
CA PRO A 13 -9.06 -2.22 -20.81
C PRO A 13 -9.65 -0.81 -20.87
N GLN A 14 -10.96 -0.67 -21.14
CA GLN A 14 -11.63 0.63 -21.16
C GLN A 14 -12.01 1.11 -19.76
N HIS A 15 -12.10 0.21 -18.76
CA HIS A 15 -12.51 0.54 -17.39
C HIS A 15 -11.32 0.36 -16.46
N THR A 16 -10.63 1.45 -16.14
CA THR A 16 -9.44 1.39 -15.27
C THR A 16 -9.61 2.31 -14.07
N LEU A 17 -9.51 1.75 -12.87
CA LEU A 17 -9.36 2.55 -11.66
C LEU A 17 -7.90 2.93 -11.46
N THR A 18 -7.65 4.23 -11.35
CA THR A 18 -6.31 4.78 -11.13
C THR A 18 -6.03 4.97 -9.64
N GLU A 19 -7.03 5.38 -8.86
CA GLU A 19 -6.88 5.68 -7.44
C GLU A 19 -8.20 5.44 -6.71
N CYS A 20 -8.13 4.93 -5.49
CA CYS A 20 -9.26 4.90 -4.55
C CYS A 20 -8.71 5.21 -3.16
N ARG A 21 -9.14 6.34 -2.58
CA ARG A 21 -8.68 6.81 -1.27
C ARG A 21 -9.87 7.05 -0.33
N THR A 22 -9.70 6.70 0.93
CA THR A 22 -10.68 7.02 1.97
C THR A 22 -10.63 8.52 2.28
N LEU A 23 -11.77 9.19 2.23
CA LEU A 23 -11.95 10.59 2.67
C LEU A 23 -12.44 10.65 4.12
N ALA A 24 -13.36 9.76 4.47
CA ALA A 24 -13.93 9.59 5.80
C ALA A 24 -14.45 8.14 5.91
N PRO A 25 -14.78 7.62 7.12
CA PRO A 25 -15.39 6.31 7.28
C PRO A 25 -16.60 6.14 6.34
N GLY A 26 -16.53 5.15 5.43
CA GLY A 26 -17.58 4.88 4.45
C GLY A 26 -17.66 5.84 3.25
N ARG A 27 -16.72 6.78 3.11
CA ARG A 27 -16.68 7.76 2.01
C ARG A 27 -15.32 7.76 1.32
N TYR A 28 -15.35 7.64 0.00
CA TYR A 28 -14.20 7.38 -0.84
C TYR A 28 -14.10 8.41 -1.96
N GLN A 29 -12.88 8.83 -2.30
CA GLN A 29 -12.60 9.47 -3.57
C GLN A 29 -12.03 8.41 -4.52
N VAL A 30 -12.65 8.29 -5.68
CA VAL A 30 -12.34 7.30 -6.70
C VAL A 30 -11.97 8.01 -7.98
N THR A 31 -10.82 7.68 -8.55
CA THR A 31 -10.35 8.19 -9.84
C THR A 31 -10.29 7.04 -10.82
N GLY A 32 -10.89 7.20 -12.00
CA GLY A 32 -10.87 6.16 -13.02
C GLY A 32 -10.98 6.72 -14.43
N ASN A 33 -10.96 5.83 -15.41
CA ASN A 33 -11.17 6.11 -16.82
C ASN A 33 -12.25 5.17 -17.39
N GLY A 34 -13.07 5.69 -18.29
CA GLY A 34 -14.15 4.96 -18.97
C GLY A 34 -15.41 4.77 -18.14
N GLY A 35 -16.30 3.87 -18.57
CA GLY A 35 -17.56 3.57 -17.88
C GLY A 35 -18.68 4.59 -18.07
N SER A 36 -18.41 5.81 -18.54
CA SER A 36 -19.43 6.88 -18.63
C SER A 36 -20.19 7.02 -17.30
N ILE A 37 -19.45 7.25 -16.22
CA ILE A 37 -19.98 7.23 -14.85
C ILE A 37 -20.93 8.40 -14.61
N HIS A 38 -22.05 8.13 -13.92
CA HIS A 38 -23.02 9.12 -13.47
C HIS A 38 -23.22 9.07 -11.95
N ASP A 39 -23.84 10.12 -11.41
CA ASP A 39 -24.30 10.14 -10.03
C ASP A 39 -25.29 8.97 -9.79
N ASN A 40 -25.21 8.32 -8.64
CA ASN A 40 -25.96 7.12 -8.23
C ASN A 40 -25.60 5.81 -8.95
N ASP A 41 -24.54 5.77 -9.76
CA ASP A 41 -24.03 4.52 -10.30
C ASP A 41 -23.30 3.68 -9.25
N GLN A 42 -23.17 2.38 -9.50
CA GLN A 42 -22.44 1.44 -8.65
C GLN A 42 -21.09 1.11 -9.29
N LEU A 43 -20.02 1.18 -8.52
CA LEU A 43 -18.68 0.78 -8.90
C LEU A 43 -18.34 -0.50 -8.15
N LEU A 44 -18.05 -1.58 -8.88
CA LEU A 44 -17.52 -2.80 -8.29
C LEU A 44 -15.99 -2.77 -8.38
N VAL A 45 -15.31 -2.61 -7.25
CA VAL A 45 -13.87 -2.32 -7.20
C VAL A 45 -13.10 -3.41 -6.45
N THR A 46 -11.96 -3.84 -6.97
CA THR A 46 -11.12 -4.87 -6.31
C THR A 46 -10.39 -4.29 -5.09
N ILE A 47 -10.30 -5.09 -4.01
CA ILE A 47 -9.49 -4.75 -2.84
C ILE A 47 -8.01 -4.97 -3.18
N LYS A 48 -7.19 -3.94 -2.98
CA LYS A 48 -5.73 -4.01 -3.21
C LYS A 48 -5.14 -5.23 -2.49
N GLY A 49 -4.36 -6.04 -3.22
CA GLY A 49 -3.75 -7.27 -2.71
C GLY A 49 -4.64 -8.51 -2.75
N SER A 50 -5.88 -8.42 -3.24
CA SER A 50 -6.77 -9.57 -3.44
C SER A 50 -7.05 -9.84 -4.91
N LYS A 51 -7.15 -11.12 -5.29
CA LYS A 51 -7.57 -11.56 -6.62
C LYS A 51 -9.09 -11.72 -6.75
N SER A 52 -9.80 -11.86 -5.64
CA SER A 52 -11.23 -12.21 -5.61
C SER A 52 -12.07 -11.28 -4.76
N LEU A 53 -11.47 -10.56 -3.81
CA LEU A 53 -12.23 -9.65 -2.95
C LEU A 53 -12.48 -8.34 -3.67
N HIS A 54 -13.73 -7.91 -3.62
CA HIS A 54 -14.20 -6.67 -4.19
C HIS A 54 -15.15 -5.98 -3.21
N MET A 55 -15.29 -4.67 -3.33
CA MET A 55 -16.30 -3.89 -2.64
C MET A 55 -17.14 -3.13 -3.65
N ARG A 56 -18.36 -2.78 -3.25
CA ARG A 56 -19.28 -1.97 -4.04
C ARG A 56 -19.30 -0.56 -3.48
N LEU A 57 -19.11 0.43 -4.35
CA LEU A 57 -19.16 1.85 -4.03
C LEU A 57 -20.29 2.50 -4.82
N THR A 58 -21.10 3.32 -4.16
CA THR A 58 -22.18 4.09 -4.79
C THR A 58 -21.70 5.51 -5.06
N VAL A 59 -21.71 5.96 -6.31
CA VAL A 59 -21.26 7.30 -6.71
C VAL A 59 -22.22 8.35 -6.14
N GLU A 60 -21.73 9.22 -5.27
CA GLU A 60 -22.48 10.38 -4.78
C GLU A 60 -22.38 11.56 -5.76
N LYS A 61 -21.17 11.81 -6.24
CA LYS A 61 -20.89 12.90 -7.17
C LYS A 61 -19.73 12.56 -8.08
N VAL A 62 -19.89 12.71 -9.39
CA VAL A 62 -18.81 12.55 -10.38
C VAL A 62 -18.47 13.85 -11.09
N ARG A 63 -17.18 14.04 -11.37
CA ARG A 63 -16.63 15.08 -12.24
C ARG A 63 -15.80 14.44 -13.33
N HIS A 64 -16.19 14.66 -14.58
CA HIS A 64 -15.42 14.26 -15.75
C HIS A 64 -14.31 15.28 -16.03
N LEU A 65 -13.11 14.80 -16.31
CA LEU A 65 -11.96 15.61 -16.68
C LEU A 65 -11.93 15.81 -18.19
N ILE A 66 -11.61 17.03 -18.61
CA ILE A 66 -11.46 17.37 -20.03
C ILE A 66 -10.09 16.92 -20.55
N ASN A 67 -9.07 16.97 -19.69
CA ASN A 67 -7.71 16.55 -20.02
C ASN A 67 -7.09 15.82 -18.81
N PRO A 68 -6.71 14.54 -18.92
CA PRO A 68 -6.83 13.67 -20.10
C PRO A 68 -8.29 13.21 -20.38
N PRO A 69 -8.66 12.98 -21.64
CA PRO A 69 -10.02 12.59 -22.01
C PRO A 69 -10.40 11.22 -21.45
N GLY A 70 -11.66 11.10 -21.02
CA GLY A 70 -12.21 9.85 -20.46
C GLY A 70 -11.90 9.62 -18.97
N GLN A 71 -11.06 10.46 -18.36
CA GLN A 71 -10.78 10.39 -16.93
C GLN A 71 -11.89 11.08 -16.12
N TRP A 72 -12.18 10.56 -14.95
CA TRP A 72 -13.15 11.13 -14.01
C TRP A 72 -12.68 10.96 -12.57
N ILE A 73 -13.18 11.83 -11.70
CA ILE A 73 -13.03 11.75 -10.25
C ILE A 73 -14.44 11.75 -9.64
N ALA A 74 -14.71 10.78 -8.77
CA ALA A 74 -15.97 10.65 -8.08
C ALA A 74 -15.77 10.61 -6.57
N VAL A 75 -16.73 11.16 -5.83
CA VAL A 75 -16.95 10.84 -4.43
C VAL A 75 -17.98 9.73 -4.37
N ALA A 76 -17.69 8.67 -3.64
CA ALA A 76 -18.53 7.49 -3.54
C ALA A 76 -18.70 7.05 -2.08
N LYS A 77 -19.87 6.49 -1.78
CA LYS A 77 -20.20 5.89 -0.49
C LYS A 77 -19.96 4.39 -0.55
N GLY A 78 -19.43 3.80 0.51
CA GLY A 78 -19.09 2.38 0.57
C GLY A 78 -19.08 1.81 1.99
N PRO A 79 -18.51 0.61 2.18
CA PRO A 79 -18.41 0.00 3.50
C PRO A 79 -17.57 0.88 4.44
N VAL A 80 -17.87 0.83 5.73
CA VAL A 80 -17.07 1.47 6.78
C VAL A 80 -16.08 0.43 7.32
N PHE A 81 -14.82 0.80 7.48
CA PHE A 81 -13.79 -0.03 8.11
C PHE A 81 -13.31 0.69 9.36
N ASP A 82 -13.85 0.32 10.53
CA ASP A 82 -13.53 0.99 11.79
C ASP A 82 -12.20 0.52 12.39
N GLU A 83 -11.73 -0.66 11.99
CA GLU A 83 -10.38 -1.22 12.18
C GLU A 83 -10.38 -2.54 11.38
N LEU A 84 -9.29 -2.89 10.67
CA LEU A 84 -9.18 -4.18 9.98
C LEU A 84 -9.01 -5.31 11.02
N ALA A 85 -10.06 -5.66 11.75
CA ALA A 85 -10.10 -6.85 12.56
C ALA A 85 -10.27 -8.06 11.61
N ILE A 86 -9.18 -8.74 11.29
CA ILE A 86 -9.25 -10.08 10.72
C ILE A 86 -9.86 -10.99 11.80
N HIS A 87 -11.18 -11.09 11.85
CA HIS A 87 -11.87 -11.82 12.92
C HIS A 87 -11.56 -13.31 12.92
N GLN A 88 -11.41 -13.93 11.74
CA GLN A 88 -11.00 -15.31 11.60
C GLN A 88 -10.19 -15.51 10.32
N TRP A 89 -8.99 -16.04 10.49
CA TRP A 89 -8.18 -16.55 9.39
C TRP A 89 -8.28 -18.09 9.38
N LYS A 90 -8.60 -18.67 8.22
CA LYS A 90 -8.55 -20.12 8.02
C LYS A 90 -7.49 -20.43 6.97
N VAL A 91 -6.36 -20.94 7.44
CA VAL A 91 -5.29 -21.43 6.58
C VAL A 91 -5.53 -22.91 6.34
N ASN A 92 -6.00 -23.26 5.14
CA ASN A 92 -5.93 -24.64 4.67
C ASN A 92 -4.54 -24.81 4.03
N CYS A 93 -3.68 -25.58 4.71
CA CYS A 93 -2.37 -25.98 4.23
C CYS A 93 -2.44 -27.42 3.70
N ASP A 94 -2.29 -27.55 2.38
CA ASP A 94 -2.47 -28.83 1.68
C ASP A 94 -1.31 -29.81 1.95
N SER A 95 -0.20 -29.33 2.51
CA SER A 95 1.06 -30.08 2.67
C SER A 95 1.49 -30.30 4.12
N CYS A 96 0.73 -29.83 5.10
CA CYS A 96 1.15 -29.85 6.51
C CYS A 96 0.96 -31.23 7.21
N ARG A 97 0.43 -32.25 6.51
CA ARG A 97 0.12 -33.58 7.09
C ARG A 97 1.25 -34.62 7.06
N VAL A 98 2.42 -34.32 6.49
CA VAL A 98 3.46 -35.35 6.26
C VAL A 98 4.49 -35.49 7.40
N HIS A 99 4.52 -34.58 8.39
CA HIS A 99 5.44 -34.71 9.53
C HIS A 99 4.70 -34.79 10.86
N GLY A 100 4.16 -35.98 11.14
CA GLY A 100 3.76 -36.35 12.48
C GLY A 100 4.98 -36.51 13.39
N ARG A 101 5.02 -35.75 14.48
CA ARG A 101 5.34 -36.28 15.82
C ARG A 101 4.83 -35.31 16.89
N GLU A 102 3.90 -35.84 17.66
CA GLU A 102 3.35 -35.33 18.89
C GLU A 102 4.47 -35.18 19.93
N GLN A 103 4.76 -33.95 20.35
CA GLN A 103 5.43 -33.67 21.61
C GLN A 103 4.79 -32.45 22.27
N ALA A 104 4.19 -32.68 23.43
CA ALA A 104 3.78 -31.68 24.37
C ALA A 104 5.02 -30.96 24.95
N GLY A 105 4.96 -29.63 25.05
CA GLY A 105 5.83 -28.84 25.92
C GLY A 105 6.83 -27.91 25.23
N ARG A 106 6.65 -26.61 25.50
CA ARG A 106 7.57 -25.47 25.37
C ARG A 106 7.83 -24.83 24.00
N GLN A 107 7.90 -23.50 24.08
CA GLN A 107 8.08 -22.47 23.06
C GLN A 107 9.18 -22.80 22.04
N GLY A 108 8.86 -22.66 20.76
CA GLY A 108 9.83 -22.74 19.67
C GLY A 108 9.12 -22.71 18.32
N ALA A 109 9.30 -21.60 17.58
CA ALA A 109 8.72 -21.38 16.25
C ALA A 109 9.12 -22.49 15.27
N LYS A 110 8.13 -23.06 14.58
CA LYS A 110 8.34 -23.82 13.33
C LYS A 110 7.53 -23.15 12.23
N THR A 111 8.24 -22.58 11.26
CA THR A 111 7.70 -21.87 10.10
C THR A 111 7.18 -22.87 9.07
N CYS A 112 5.88 -22.80 8.74
CA CYS A 112 5.33 -23.46 7.56
C CYS A 112 5.46 -22.52 6.36
N ARG A 113 6.34 -22.88 5.43
CA ARG A 113 6.45 -22.28 4.09
C ARG A 113 5.42 -23.01 3.23
N HIS A 114 4.30 -22.39 2.87
CA HIS A 114 3.57 -22.53 1.58
C HIS A 114 2.18 -21.87 1.63
N ARG A 115 1.73 -21.47 0.44
CA ARG A 115 0.71 -20.46 0.11
C ARG A 115 -0.72 -20.93 0.40
N ALA A 116 -1.38 -20.33 1.40
CA ALA A 116 -2.79 -20.57 1.70
C ALA A 116 -3.72 -19.86 0.69
N HIS A 117 -4.69 -20.59 0.14
CA HIS A 117 -5.79 -20.01 -0.65
C HIS A 117 -6.87 -19.44 0.27
N ARG A 118 -7.27 -18.17 0.04
CA ARG A 118 -8.25 -17.43 0.87
C ARG A 118 -9.68 -17.63 0.36
N GLY A 119 -10.58 -18.06 1.25
CA GLY A 119 -12.03 -17.95 1.09
C GLY A 119 -12.65 -17.64 2.45
N ALA A 120 -13.47 -16.59 2.52
CA ALA A 120 -14.18 -16.20 3.73
C ALA A 120 -15.67 -16.01 3.41
N GLY A 121 -16.52 -16.76 4.12
CA GLY A 121 -17.97 -16.55 4.18
C GLY A 121 -18.33 -15.76 5.44
N LEU A 122 -19.37 -14.93 5.36
CA LEU A 122 -19.86 -14.06 6.44
C LEU A 122 -21.17 -14.64 6.99
N GLU A 123 -21.21 -14.95 8.29
CA GLU A 123 -22.45 -15.15 9.04
C GLU A 123 -22.51 -14.15 10.19
N ASN A 124 -23.66 -13.50 10.36
CA ASN A 124 -23.85 -12.33 11.20
C ASN A 124 -24.53 -12.72 12.52
N ARG A 125 -23.87 -12.48 13.67
CA ARG A 125 -24.52 -12.60 14.98
C ARG A 125 -24.18 -11.39 15.83
N ARG A 126 -25.18 -10.50 16.03
CA ARG A 126 -25.10 -9.33 16.90
C ARG A 126 -24.98 -9.75 18.37
N ARG A 127 -24.09 -9.11 19.12
CA ARG A 127 -24.20 -8.99 20.58
C ARG A 127 -23.92 -7.53 20.96
N GLU A 128 -24.92 -6.91 21.56
CA GLU A 128 -24.86 -5.61 22.22
C GLU A 128 -24.04 -5.74 23.52
N ALA A 129 -23.18 -4.77 23.79
CA ALA A 129 -22.46 -4.63 25.06
C ALA A 129 -23.10 -3.49 25.88
N PRO A 130 -23.27 -3.63 27.21
CA PRO A 130 -23.97 -2.64 28.03
C PRO A 130 -23.04 -1.51 28.51
N LEU A 131 -23.69 -0.37 28.79
CA LEU A 131 -23.14 0.89 29.31
C LEU A 131 -22.52 0.73 30.72
N GLN A 132 -21.49 1.52 30.98
CA GLN A 132 -20.69 1.52 32.20
C GLN A 132 -21.03 2.76 33.06
N GLU A 133 -21.34 2.55 34.34
CA GLU A 133 -21.63 3.60 35.33
C GLU A 133 -20.35 4.11 36.02
N VAL A 134 -20.39 5.38 36.42
CA VAL A 134 -19.32 6.17 37.07
C VAL A 134 -19.44 6.09 38.60
N PRO A 135 -18.34 5.98 39.38
CA PRO A 135 -18.42 6.11 40.83
C PRO A 135 -18.04 7.52 41.31
N GLY A 136 -18.80 8.01 42.31
CA GLY A 136 -18.64 9.28 42.99
C GLY A 136 -17.65 9.28 44.16
N GLU A 137 -17.23 10.49 44.50
CA GLU A 137 -16.25 10.88 45.52
C GLU A 137 -16.73 10.71 46.98
N SER A 138 -15.78 10.56 47.92
CA SER A 138 -15.66 11.39 49.14
C SER A 138 -14.68 10.76 50.15
N GLY A 139 -13.77 11.56 50.73
CA GLY A 139 -12.97 11.11 51.88
C GLY A 139 -11.70 11.89 52.18
N MET A 140 -11.82 13.20 52.41
CA MET A 140 -10.77 14.14 52.81
C MET A 140 -10.11 13.78 54.17
N LYS A 141 -8.78 13.63 54.22
CA LYS A 141 -7.96 13.81 55.44
C LYS A 141 -6.59 14.44 55.12
N GLN A 142 -6.32 15.54 55.81
CA GLN A 142 -5.13 16.39 55.77
C GLN A 142 -3.86 15.62 56.11
N PHE A 143 -2.75 15.91 55.42
CA PHE A 143 -1.42 16.14 56.02
C PHE A 143 -0.59 16.98 55.06
N ALA A 144 -0.10 18.12 55.54
CA ALA A 144 0.81 19.01 54.84
C ALA A 144 2.23 18.44 54.87
N LEU A 145 2.99 18.56 53.77
CA LEU A 145 4.42 18.85 53.80
C LEU A 145 4.90 19.35 52.42
N LEU A 146 5.71 20.41 52.43
CA LEU A 146 6.30 21.06 51.26
C LEU A 146 7.20 20.10 50.46
N SER A 147 7.14 20.16 49.13
CA SER A 147 8.26 19.73 48.28
C SER A 147 8.29 20.44 46.93
N LEU A 148 9.52 20.84 46.59
CA LEU A 148 10.04 21.49 45.39
C LEU A 148 9.23 21.32 44.10
N ILE A 149 9.00 22.45 43.42
CA ILE A 149 8.60 22.52 42.01
C ILE A 149 9.78 21.97 41.19
N GLY A 150 9.77 20.67 40.93
CA GLY A 150 10.62 20.03 39.94
C GLY A 150 10.17 20.49 38.55
N GLY A 151 11.07 21.12 37.80
CA GLY A 151 10.89 21.42 36.40
C GLY A 151 10.66 20.12 35.63
N ALA A 152 9.42 19.89 35.21
CA ALA A 152 9.06 18.80 34.33
C ALA A 152 9.71 19.07 32.96
N LEU A 153 10.77 18.32 32.67
CA LEU A 153 11.36 18.21 31.35
C LEU A 153 10.28 17.75 30.38
N LEU A 154 9.93 18.60 29.40
CA LEU A 154 9.19 18.19 28.22
C LEU A 154 10.10 17.24 27.43
N ALA A 155 10.02 15.94 27.74
CA ALA A 155 10.55 14.89 26.90
C ALA A 155 9.67 14.82 25.65
N GLY A 156 9.97 15.67 24.67
CA GLY A 156 9.43 15.51 23.31
C GLY A 156 9.97 14.21 22.74
N CYS A 157 9.08 13.30 22.35
CA CYS A 157 9.46 12.14 21.55
C CYS A 157 10.08 12.65 20.25
N THR A 158 11.39 12.50 20.09
CA THR A 158 12.03 12.69 18.80
C THR A 158 11.62 11.49 17.96
N ALA A 159 10.68 11.65 17.04
CA ALA A 159 10.40 10.60 16.07
C ALA A 159 11.68 10.40 15.23
N ASP A 160 12.18 9.16 15.17
CA ASP A 160 13.34 8.85 14.34
C ASP A 160 13.05 9.25 12.89
N PRO A 161 13.96 9.94 12.20
CA PRO A 161 13.74 10.33 10.82
C PRO A 161 13.59 9.07 9.98
N LEU A 162 12.43 8.94 9.31
CA LEU A 162 12.15 7.83 8.42
C LEU A 162 13.24 7.81 7.34
N SER A 163 13.97 6.70 7.25
CA SER A 163 15.11 6.53 6.35
C SER A 163 14.86 5.42 5.33
N ILE A 164 15.61 5.45 4.24
CA ILE A 164 15.64 4.33 3.28
C ILE A 164 16.23 3.11 3.98
N GLN A 165 15.54 1.98 3.88
CA GLN A 165 15.96 0.69 4.40
C GLN A 165 16.72 -0.08 3.31
N GLN A 166 18.03 -0.19 3.48
CA GLN A 166 18.88 -1.00 2.60
C GLN A 166 18.60 -2.50 2.79
N ASP A 167 18.86 -3.31 1.77
CA ASP A 167 18.58 -4.76 1.72
C ASP A 167 17.09 -5.15 1.81
N HIS A 168 16.19 -4.17 1.76
CA HIS A 168 14.74 -4.41 1.63
C HIS A 168 14.25 -4.20 0.20
N SER A 169 13.18 -4.93 -0.15
CA SER A 169 12.50 -4.80 -1.46
C SER A 169 11.51 -3.66 -1.43
N TYR A 170 11.51 -2.85 -2.48
CA TYR A 170 10.56 -1.79 -2.72
C TYR A 170 9.76 -2.09 -3.99
N VAL A 171 8.44 -1.89 -3.94
CA VAL A 171 7.54 -2.06 -5.10
C VAL A 171 7.20 -0.71 -5.70
N THR A 172 7.40 -0.57 -7.00
CA THR A 172 7.08 0.68 -7.73
C THR A 172 5.58 0.73 -8.04
N GLU A 173 4.94 1.87 -7.81
CA GLU A 173 3.55 2.11 -8.25
C GLU A 173 3.43 3.19 -9.32
N TRP A 174 4.31 4.19 -9.29
CA TRP A 174 4.28 5.31 -10.21
C TRP A 174 5.67 5.58 -10.79
N ILE A 175 5.72 5.83 -12.10
CA ILE A 175 6.91 6.32 -12.80
C ILE A 175 6.60 7.72 -13.30
N GLY A 176 6.92 8.72 -12.48
CA GLY A 176 6.55 10.11 -12.74
C GLY A 176 5.04 10.30 -12.70
N GLU A 177 4.45 10.68 -13.83
CA GLU A 177 3.01 11.01 -13.94
C GLU A 177 2.13 9.85 -14.39
N ARG A 178 2.70 8.74 -14.87
CA ARG A 178 1.92 7.59 -15.33
C ARG A 178 2.08 6.41 -14.37
N PRO A 179 0.97 5.75 -13.97
CA PRO A 179 1.04 4.53 -13.17
C PRO A 179 1.65 3.39 -13.97
N LEU A 180 1.93 2.29 -13.28
CA LEU A 180 2.31 1.03 -13.92
C LEU A 180 1.14 0.43 -14.71
N ILE A 181 1.47 -0.33 -15.75
CA ILE A 181 0.59 -1.24 -16.45
C ILE A 181 0.20 -2.36 -15.48
N ASP A 182 -1.06 -2.73 -15.52
CA ASP A 182 -1.64 -3.83 -14.78
C ASP A 182 -0.84 -5.15 -14.91
N ASN A 183 -0.76 -5.93 -13.82
CA ASN A 183 0.07 -7.15 -13.69
C ASN A 183 1.58 -6.94 -13.94
N SER A 184 2.06 -5.72 -14.12
CA SER A 184 3.49 -5.43 -14.14
C SER A 184 3.98 -5.14 -12.72
N ARG A 185 4.93 -5.96 -12.23
CA ARG A 185 5.50 -5.78 -10.89
C ARG A 185 6.94 -5.31 -11.00
N LEU A 186 7.17 -4.03 -10.77
CA LEU A 186 8.51 -3.45 -10.75
C LEU A 186 9.01 -3.39 -9.32
N THR A 187 10.27 -3.77 -9.14
CA THR A 187 10.93 -3.76 -7.85
C THR A 187 12.28 -3.06 -7.89
N MET A 188 12.68 -2.58 -6.72
CA MET A 188 13.99 -2.05 -6.45
C MET A 188 14.43 -2.54 -5.07
N THR A 189 15.66 -3.01 -4.97
CA THR A 189 16.36 -3.27 -3.72
C THR A 189 17.65 -2.47 -3.75
N LEU A 190 17.93 -1.76 -2.66
CA LEU A 190 19.14 -0.99 -2.47
C LEU A 190 20.06 -1.78 -1.55
N GLY A 191 20.98 -2.54 -2.11
CA GLY A 191 21.87 -3.40 -1.34
C GLY A 191 22.85 -2.60 -0.48
N ALA A 192 23.19 -3.10 0.71
CA ALA A 192 24.23 -2.47 1.55
C ALA A 192 25.62 -2.48 0.88
N ASP A 193 25.82 -3.28 -0.16
CA ASP A 193 27.01 -3.35 -1.01
C ASP A 193 27.14 -2.18 -2.03
N GLY A 194 26.21 -1.22 -2.00
CA GLY A 194 26.19 -0.09 -2.94
C GLY A 194 25.63 -0.46 -4.32
N ARG A 195 24.95 -1.61 -4.45
CA ARG A 195 24.28 -2.03 -5.68
C ARG A 195 22.76 -1.96 -5.57
N ALA A 196 22.15 -1.26 -6.52
CA ALA A 196 20.71 -1.25 -6.71
C ALA A 196 20.34 -2.30 -7.75
N TYR A 197 19.27 -3.06 -7.52
CA TYR A 197 18.81 -4.08 -8.45
C TYR A 197 17.32 -4.38 -8.31
N GLY A 198 16.72 -5.00 -9.32
CA GLY A 198 15.32 -5.43 -9.23
C GLY A 198 14.73 -5.84 -10.57
N ASN A 199 13.40 -5.79 -10.66
CA ASN A 199 12.64 -6.03 -11.88
C ASN A 199 12.12 -4.70 -12.44
N ALA A 200 12.35 -4.43 -13.73
CA ALA A 200 11.90 -3.22 -14.44
C ALA A 200 10.64 -3.47 -15.30
N GLY A 201 9.95 -4.59 -15.09
CA GLY A 201 8.76 -5.05 -15.81
C GLY A 201 9.05 -6.25 -16.69
N CYS A 202 9.80 -6.05 -17.76
CA CYS A 202 10.21 -7.12 -18.67
C CYS A 202 11.57 -7.72 -18.26
N ASN A 203 12.54 -6.85 -17.98
CA ASN A 203 13.91 -7.22 -17.65
C ASN A 203 14.25 -7.01 -16.18
N HIS A 204 15.24 -7.77 -15.72
CA HIS A 204 15.95 -7.40 -14.50
C HIS A 204 16.87 -6.22 -14.80
N TRP A 205 17.02 -5.35 -13.82
CA TRP A 205 17.90 -4.19 -13.90
C TRP A 205 18.86 -4.16 -12.71
N PHE A 206 19.98 -3.47 -12.87
CA PHE A 206 20.94 -3.22 -11.82
C PHE A 206 21.76 -1.98 -12.12
N ALA A 207 22.24 -1.30 -11.08
CA ALA A 207 23.15 -0.17 -11.17
C ALA A 207 23.95 -0.04 -9.87
N PRO A 208 25.18 0.48 -9.90
CA PRO A 208 25.78 1.03 -8.67
C PRO A 208 24.97 2.25 -8.23
N TYR A 209 24.85 2.49 -6.93
CA TYR A 209 24.20 3.68 -6.40
C TYR A 209 25.01 4.29 -5.26
N THR A 210 24.80 5.58 -5.03
CA THR A 210 25.34 6.31 -3.88
C THR A 210 24.18 6.92 -3.12
N LEU A 211 24.16 6.73 -1.81
CA LEU A 211 23.14 7.24 -0.91
C LEU A 211 23.79 8.07 0.19
N ASN A 212 23.32 9.29 0.34
CA ASN A 212 23.61 10.17 1.48
C ASN A 212 22.28 10.62 2.10
N ASP A 213 22.33 11.33 3.22
CA ASP A 213 21.16 11.74 4.02
C ASP A 213 20.00 12.34 3.22
N HIS A 214 20.29 13.11 2.15
CA HIS A 214 19.27 13.78 1.33
C HIS A 214 19.41 13.55 -0.18
N SER A 215 20.42 12.79 -0.61
CA SER A 215 20.71 12.61 -2.03
C SER A 215 20.86 11.14 -2.35
N ILE A 216 20.35 10.73 -3.51
CA ILE A 216 20.60 9.41 -4.07
C ILE A 216 20.86 9.56 -5.55
N SER A 217 21.89 8.88 -6.04
CA SER A 217 22.23 8.84 -7.46
C SER A 217 22.52 7.41 -7.88
N PHE A 218 22.23 7.12 -9.15
CA PHE A 218 22.51 5.84 -9.77
C PHE A 218 23.55 6.03 -10.86
N GLY A 219 24.55 5.16 -10.89
CA GLY A 219 25.50 5.11 -12.00
C GLY A 219 24.90 4.46 -13.25
N PRO A 220 25.75 3.95 -14.17
CA PRO A 220 25.28 3.31 -15.39
C PRO A 220 24.32 2.16 -15.10
N VAL A 221 23.11 2.25 -15.66
CA VAL A 221 22.05 1.26 -15.44
C VAL A 221 22.16 0.14 -16.48
N GLY A 222 22.37 -1.09 -16.00
CA GLY A 222 22.33 -2.31 -16.79
C GLY A 222 20.95 -2.99 -16.73
N LYS A 223 20.61 -3.72 -17.78
CA LYS A 223 19.41 -4.58 -17.83
C LYS A 223 19.63 -5.84 -18.64
N THR A 224 18.87 -6.89 -18.35
CA THR A 224 18.79 -8.07 -19.22
C THR A 224 18.12 -7.72 -20.56
N ARG A 225 18.14 -8.64 -21.54
CA ARG A 225 17.56 -8.43 -22.87
C ARG A 225 16.52 -9.49 -23.24
N LYS A 226 15.49 -9.62 -22.41
CA LYS A 226 14.25 -10.35 -22.70
C LYS A 226 13.37 -9.51 -23.61
N MET A 227 12.63 -10.18 -24.48
CA MET A 227 11.60 -9.58 -25.31
C MET A 227 10.24 -9.84 -24.67
N CYS A 228 9.44 -8.79 -24.50
CA CYS A 228 8.09 -8.87 -23.95
C CYS A 228 7.13 -8.07 -24.85
N ALA A 229 5.87 -7.97 -24.45
CA ALA A 229 4.92 -7.11 -25.14
C ALA A 229 5.44 -5.65 -25.22
N PRO A 230 5.18 -4.93 -26.34
CA PRO A 230 5.69 -3.57 -26.55
C PRO A 230 5.39 -2.59 -25.40
N ALA A 231 4.21 -2.70 -24.78
CA ALA A 231 3.81 -1.85 -23.66
C ALA A 231 4.71 -2.03 -22.41
N LEU A 232 5.10 -3.28 -22.09
CA LEU A 232 6.02 -3.55 -20.96
C LEU A 232 7.43 -3.03 -21.24
N MET A 233 7.87 -3.09 -22.50
CA MET A 233 9.17 -2.56 -22.90
C MET A 233 9.20 -1.02 -22.88
N GLU A 234 8.11 -0.35 -23.27
CA GLU A 234 7.97 1.11 -23.15
C GLU A 234 8.02 1.56 -21.68
N GLN A 235 7.29 0.86 -20.81
CA GLN A 235 7.31 1.13 -19.37
C GLN A 235 8.70 0.91 -18.77
N GLU A 236 9.37 -0.19 -19.12
CA GLU A 236 10.75 -0.45 -18.70
C GLU A 236 11.67 0.70 -19.13
N GLN A 237 11.57 1.14 -20.39
CA GLN A 237 12.39 2.23 -20.90
C GLN A 237 12.15 3.53 -20.12
N ARG A 238 10.90 3.84 -19.78
CA ARG A 238 10.55 4.99 -18.93
C ARG A 238 11.12 4.86 -17.53
N PHE A 239 11.04 3.68 -16.92
CA PHE A 239 11.59 3.41 -15.59
C PHE A 239 13.11 3.65 -15.58
N ILE A 240 13.84 3.02 -16.51
CA ILE A 240 15.30 3.14 -16.61
C ILE A 240 15.72 4.59 -16.86
N LYS A 241 15.06 5.29 -17.80
CA LYS A 241 15.32 6.71 -18.05
C LYS A 241 15.14 7.57 -16.79
N SER A 242 14.09 7.29 -16.02
CA SER A 242 13.79 8.07 -14.81
C SER A 242 14.81 7.77 -13.70
N ILE A 243 15.12 6.50 -13.44
CA ILE A 243 16.13 6.06 -12.46
C ILE A 243 17.50 6.67 -12.75
N SER A 244 17.95 6.67 -14.01
CA SER A 244 19.23 7.26 -14.41
C SER A 244 19.33 8.77 -14.18
N SER A 245 18.22 9.45 -13.91
CA SER A 245 18.18 10.90 -13.68
C SER A 245 17.87 11.29 -12.24
N VAL A 246 17.75 10.32 -11.33
CA VAL A 246 17.46 10.58 -9.90
C VAL A 246 18.64 11.30 -9.23
N GLN A 247 18.32 12.30 -8.42
CA GLN A 247 19.29 13.10 -7.67
C GLN A 247 18.95 13.21 -6.18
N ARG A 248 17.66 13.14 -5.85
CA ARG A 248 17.14 13.36 -4.49
C ARG A 248 16.15 12.27 -4.13
N TRP A 249 16.05 11.98 -2.85
CA TRP A 249 14.97 11.17 -2.31
C TRP A 249 14.29 11.90 -1.15
N ASP A 250 13.08 11.48 -0.84
CA ASP A 250 12.44 11.74 0.43
C ASP A 250 11.41 10.63 0.72
N ILE A 251 10.91 10.59 1.94
CA ILE A 251 9.74 9.79 2.28
C ILE A 251 8.58 10.73 2.53
N SER A 252 7.43 10.42 1.93
CA SER A 252 6.21 11.19 2.12
C SER A 252 5.58 10.95 3.49
N PRO A 253 4.64 11.80 3.95
CA PRO A 253 3.93 11.60 5.22
C PRO A 253 3.13 10.29 5.31
N ILE A 254 2.89 9.62 4.17
CA ILE A 254 2.22 8.31 4.10
C ILE A 254 3.22 7.16 4.00
N GLU A 255 4.48 7.36 4.40
CA GLU A 255 5.56 6.36 4.40
C GLU A 255 5.96 5.83 3.02
N GLN A 256 5.53 6.49 1.96
CA GLN A 256 5.92 6.15 0.59
C GLN A 256 7.29 6.76 0.25
N LEU A 257 8.24 5.94 -0.21
CA LEU A 257 9.53 6.37 -0.72
C LEU A 257 9.34 7.06 -2.08
N ARG A 258 9.93 8.24 -2.25
CA ARG A 258 9.90 9.01 -3.49
C ARG A 258 11.31 9.29 -3.97
N LEU A 259 11.61 8.89 -5.21
CA LEU A 259 12.87 9.20 -5.89
C LEU A 259 12.63 10.30 -6.91
N TRP A 260 13.31 11.42 -6.75
CA TRP A 260 13.13 12.61 -7.57
C TRP A 260 14.16 12.65 -8.70
N PRO A 261 13.73 12.52 -9.96
CA PRO A 261 14.56 12.81 -11.11
C PRO A 261 14.92 14.29 -11.17
N ALA A 262 15.95 14.63 -11.93
CA ALA A 262 16.35 16.01 -12.21
C ALA A 262 15.19 16.86 -12.73
N GLN A 263 14.25 16.24 -13.46
CA GLN A 263 13.09 16.86 -14.08
C GLN A 263 11.87 15.94 -13.96
N GLY A 264 10.71 16.51 -13.64
CA GLY A 264 9.43 15.79 -13.61
C GLY A 264 8.98 15.35 -12.21
N LYS A 265 7.97 14.49 -12.17
CA LYS A 265 7.42 13.91 -10.94
C LYS A 265 8.25 12.73 -10.43
N PRO A 266 8.19 12.40 -9.14
CA PRO A 266 9.02 11.33 -8.58
C PRO A 266 8.54 9.95 -9.03
N LEU A 267 9.47 9.00 -9.03
CA LEU A 267 9.11 7.59 -8.93
C LEU A 267 8.65 7.31 -7.49
N ARG A 268 7.61 6.50 -7.31
CA ARG A 268 7.01 6.25 -6.00
C ARG A 268 7.01 4.76 -5.68
N PHE A 269 7.46 4.44 -4.48
CA PHE A 269 7.67 3.08 -4.05
C PHE A 269 7.12 2.82 -2.65
N TRP A 270 6.64 1.61 -2.44
CA TRP A 270 6.29 1.09 -1.12
C TRP A 270 7.34 0.10 -0.67
N LEU A 271 7.67 0.14 0.62
CA LEU A 271 8.43 -0.94 1.23
C LEU A 271 7.59 -2.22 1.16
N GLU A 272 8.21 -3.31 0.71
CA GLU A 272 7.59 -4.62 0.74
C GLU A 272 7.81 -5.24 2.13
N ASP A 273 6.70 -5.58 2.80
CA ASP A 273 6.75 -6.34 4.06
C ASP A 273 7.49 -7.66 3.81
N SER A 274 8.52 -7.91 4.61
CA SER A 274 9.42 -9.08 4.47
C SER A 274 8.92 -10.32 5.22
#